data_AF-A0A3D4TJA3-F1
#
_entry.id   AF-A0A3D4TJA3-F1
#
_cell.length_a   1.000
_cell.length_b   1.000
_cell.length_c   1.000
_cell.angle_alpha   90.00
_cell.angle_beta   90.00
_cell.angle_gamma   90.00
#
_symmetry.space_group_name_H-M   'P 1'
#
loop_
_entity.id
_entity.type
_entity.pdbx_description
1 polymer ?
#
loop_
_entity_poly.entity_id
_entity_poly.type
_entity_poly.pdbx_seq_one_letter_code
_entity_poly.pdbx_strand_id
1 'polypeptide(L)'
;DLQEAVIGVRMLPVDAVFRRFPRLVRDLSSRLGKQVRLRTVGEGTELDKGLIEKIADPLVHLVRNSIDHGLEMPDVRRGAGKDETGTITLAASHQGGHIVIEVSDDGRGLDRAKILAKAHERGLAVPDNPTDSQVWDLIFQPGFSTADAVTDLSGRGVGMDVVRRNIQALGGEVQIESSLGTGTRTLIRLPLTLAILDGMTVAVAGETLILPLAYVLEALQPQAEDIRSMAGEGRVLRVRGEYLPILSLSEYYGYGNRAPGSESLVVVVEGDGQKIALEVDELVGQQQVVVKNIENNYRRIGGVSGATILGDGRVALIVDIGGLVRSLRMPQAA
;
A
#
# COMPACT_ATOMS: atom_id res chain seq x y z
N ASP A 1 5.05 22.03 -18.22
CA ASP A 1 6.19 22.27 -19.14
C ASP A 1 7.54 21.85 -18.56
N LEU A 2 8.22 22.62 -17.68
CA LEU A 2 9.54 22.21 -17.15
C LEU A 2 9.46 20.94 -16.25
N GLN A 3 8.38 20.82 -15.48
CA GLN A 3 8.14 19.68 -14.58
C GLN A 3 7.87 18.38 -15.34
N GLU A 4 7.10 18.44 -16.43
CA GLU A 4 6.86 17.30 -17.35
C GLU A 4 8.14 16.91 -18.09
N ALA A 5 8.96 17.88 -18.50
CA ALA A 5 10.25 17.62 -19.13
C ALA A 5 11.24 16.92 -18.17
N VAL A 6 11.19 17.23 -16.86
CA VAL A 6 12.01 16.55 -15.84
C VAL A 6 11.49 15.15 -15.52
N ILE A 7 10.17 14.93 -15.55
CA ILE A 7 9.57 13.60 -15.40
C ILE A 7 10.09 12.66 -16.49
N GLY A 8 10.12 13.11 -17.75
CA GLY A 8 10.60 12.31 -18.89
C GLY A 8 12.03 11.77 -18.76
N VAL A 9 12.91 12.41 -17.99
CA VAL A 9 14.31 11.98 -17.81
C VAL A 9 14.45 10.73 -16.93
N ARG A 10 13.44 10.41 -16.10
CA ARG A 10 13.46 9.25 -15.18
C ARG A 10 12.58 8.08 -15.66
N MET A 11 11.75 8.32 -16.66
CA MET A 11 10.85 7.33 -17.21
C MET A 11 11.62 6.24 -17.97
N LEU A 12 11.21 5.00 -17.77
CA LEU A 12 11.72 3.84 -18.48
C LEU A 12 10.53 3.01 -18.99
N PRO A 13 10.67 2.31 -20.13
CA PRO A 13 9.62 1.44 -20.62
C PRO A 13 9.43 0.25 -19.67
N VAL A 14 8.17 -0.13 -19.43
CA VAL A 14 7.79 -1.31 -18.62
C VAL A 14 8.38 -2.61 -19.19
N ASP A 15 8.74 -2.63 -20.48
CA ASP A 15 9.55 -3.66 -21.14
C ASP A 15 10.75 -4.14 -20.30
N ALA A 16 11.42 -3.23 -19.58
CA ALA A 16 12.57 -3.58 -18.73
C ALA A 16 12.25 -4.66 -17.67
N VAL A 17 11.01 -4.71 -17.20
CA VAL A 17 10.51 -5.74 -16.28
C VAL A 17 9.92 -6.92 -17.04
N PHE A 18 9.17 -6.68 -18.11
CA PHE A 18 8.51 -7.73 -18.90
C PHE A 18 9.49 -8.74 -19.50
N ARG A 19 10.70 -8.29 -19.90
CA ARG A 19 11.78 -9.16 -20.43
C ARG A 19 12.20 -10.30 -19.51
N ARG A 20 11.93 -10.22 -18.21
CA ARG A 20 12.28 -11.27 -17.23
C ARG A 20 11.29 -12.44 -17.25
N PHE A 21 10.05 -12.21 -17.69
CA PHE A 21 8.96 -13.16 -17.59
C PHE A 21 9.01 -14.32 -18.57
N PRO A 22 9.48 -14.20 -19.83
CA PRO A 22 9.58 -15.35 -20.73
C PRO A 22 10.36 -16.53 -20.14
N ARG A 23 11.47 -16.24 -19.45
CA ARG A 23 12.28 -17.27 -18.78
C ARG A 23 11.54 -17.87 -17.57
N LEU A 24 10.96 -17.02 -16.72
CA LEU A 24 10.21 -17.46 -15.54
C LEU A 24 9.01 -18.34 -15.92
N VAL A 25 8.24 -17.94 -16.94
CA VAL A 25 7.11 -18.70 -17.46
C VAL A 25 7.59 -20.06 -17.96
N ARG A 26 8.64 -20.10 -18.78
CA ARG A 26 9.19 -21.36 -19.31
C ARG A 26 9.64 -22.32 -18.21
N ASP A 27 10.36 -21.82 -17.21
CA ASP A 27 10.87 -22.63 -16.10
C ASP A 27 9.73 -23.20 -15.25
N LEU A 28 8.70 -22.40 -14.94
CA LEU A 28 7.52 -22.84 -14.20
C LEU A 28 6.63 -23.79 -15.01
N SER A 29 6.43 -23.52 -16.31
CA SER A 29 5.67 -24.38 -17.21
C SER A 29 6.24 -25.79 -17.24
N SER A 30 7.57 -25.89 -17.42
CA SER A 30 8.29 -27.17 -17.45
C SER A 30 8.15 -27.91 -16.11
N ARG A 31 8.38 -27.21 -14.99
CA ARG A 31 8.30 -27.80 -13.66
C ARG A 31 6.90 -28.32 -13.30
N LEU A 32 5.85 -27.62 -13.74
CA LEU A 32 4.47 -27.96 -13.43
C LEU A 32 3.79 -28.81 -14.52
N GLY A 33 4.48 -29.11 -15.63
CA GLY A 33 3.91 -29.89 -16.74
C GLY A 33 2.78 -29.16 -17.49
N LYS A 34 2.72 -27.83 -17.42
CA LYS A 34 1.71 -27.02 -18.10
C LYS A 34 2.26 -26.44 -19.39
N GLN A 35 1.42 -26.30 -20.43
CA GLN A 35 1.78 -25.58 -21.65
C GLN A 35 1.28 -24.13 -21.54
N VAL A 36 2.19 -23.16 -21.61
CA VAL A 36 1.86 -21.75 -21.39
C VAL A 36 2.53 -20.87 -22.45
N ARG A 37 1.74 -19.96 -23.01
CA ARG A 37 2.18 -18.88 -23.90
C ARG A 37 2.11 -17.56 -23.15
N LEU A 38 3.21 -16.82 -23.13
CA LEU A 38 3.25 -15.45 -22.63
C LEU A 38 2.99 -14.48 -23.78
N ARG A 39 2.04 -13.55 -23.60
CA ARG A 39 1.79 -12.42 -24.49
C ARG A 39 2.06 -11.13 -23.73
N THR A 40 2.74 -10.19 -24.37
CA THR A 40 3.00 -8.85 -23.83
C THR A 40 2.32 -7.80 -24.71
N VAL A 41 1.75 -6.76 -24.10
CA VAL A 41 1.07 -5.66 -24.79
C VAL A 41 1.46 -4.34 -24.13
N GLY A 42 1.75 -3.32 -24.93
CA GLY A 42 2.07 -1.99 -24.40
C GLY A 42 3.42 -1.92 -23.67
N GLU A 43 4.41 -2.70 -24.11
CA GLU A 43 5.76 -2.75 -23.54
C GLU A 43 6.46 -1.38 -23.51
N GLY A 44 6.13 -0.51 -24.47
CA GLY A 44 6.60 0.87 -24.56
C GLY A 44 5.96 1.83 -23.56
N THR A 45 5.01 1.38 -22.75
CA THR A 45 4.43 2.20 -21.68
C THR A 45 5.52 2.65 -20.72
N GLU A 46 5.65 3.96 -20.55
CA GLU A 46 6.66 4.55 -19.69
C GLU A 46 6.22 4.56 -18.22
N LEU A 47 7.14 4.22 -17.32
CA LEU A 47 6.97 4.18 -15.87
C LEU A 47 8.24 4.67 -15.15
N ASP A 48 8.08 5.27 -13.97
CA ASP A 48 9.21 5.69 -13.13
C ASP A 48 10.13 4.51 -12.77
N LYS A 49 11.45 4.68 -12.90
CA LYS A 49 12.44 3.64 -12.58
C LYS A 49 12.26 3.01 -11.18
N GLY A 50 11.92 3.80 -10.16
CA GLY A 50 11.72 3.30 -8.80
C GLY A 50 10.44 2.48 -8.67
N LEU A 51 9.39 2.82 -9.42
CA LEU A 51 8.19 2.00 -9.52
C LEU A 51 8.49 0.69 -10.26
N ILE A 52 9.27 0.72 -11.34
CA ILE A 52 9.71 -0.48 -12.08
C ILE A 52 10.42 -1.48 -11.17
N GLU A 53 11.35 -1.03 -10.33
CA GLU A 53 12.09 -1.90 -9.43
C GLU A 53 11.17 -2.56 -8.38
N LYS A 54 10.21 -1.81 -7.83
CA LYS A 54 9.31 -2.30 -6.79
C LYS A 54 8.12 -3.11 -7.32
N ILE A 55 7.66 -2.86 -8.55
CA ILE A 55 6.51 -3.56 -9.15
C ILE A 55 6.87 -4.96 -9.66
N ALA A 56 8.16 -5.24 -9.88
CA ALA A 56 8.62 -6.52 -10.39
C ALA A 56 8.18 -7.70 -9.51
N ASP A 57 8.33 -7.59 -8.18
CA ASP A 57 8.00 -8.66 -7.24
C ASP A 57 6.48 -8.98 -7.21
N PRO A 58 5.57 -7.99 -7.09
CA PRO A 58 4.13 -8.20 -7.29
C PRO A 58 3.79 -8.92 -8.59
N LEU A 59 4.36 -8.50 -9.73
CA LEU A 59 4.08 -9.11 -11.02
C LEU A 59 4.59 -10.55 -11.10
N VAL A 60 5.77 -10.85 -10.55
CA VAL A 60 6.29 -12.22 -10.44
C VAL A 60 5.31 -13.11 -9.67
N HIS A 61 4.74 -12.59 -8.59
CA HIS A 61 3.76 -13.34 -7.79
C HIS A 61 2.47 -13.60 -8.58
N LEU A 62 1.92 -12.58 -9.24
CA LEU A 62 0.70 -12.71 -10.04
C LEU A 62 0.87 -13.71 -11.19
N VAL A 63 1.95 -13.61 -11.95
CA VAL A 63 2.23 -14.56 -13.05
C VAL A 63 2.41 -15.97 -12.51
N ARG A 64 3.09 -16.15 -11.37
CA ARG A 64 3.22 -17.46 -10.74
C ARG A 64 1.84 -18.03 -10.36
N ASN A 65 0.97 -17.23 -9.75
CA ASN A 65 -0.37 -17.67 -9.37
C ASN A 65 -1.22 -18.06 -10.60
N SER A 66 -1.13 -17.29 -11.67
CA SER A 66 -1.78 -17.65 -12.94
C SER A 66 -1.27 -18.99 -13.47
N ILE A 67 0.04 -19.29 -13.41
CA ILE A 67 0.56 -20.59 -13.85
C ILE A 67 0.18 -21.71 -12.89
N ASP A 68 0.37 -21.54 -11.58
CA ASP A 68 0.21 -22.62 -10.58
C ASP A 68 -1.26 -22.95 -10.33
N HIS A 69 -2.08 -21.92 -10.10
CA HIS A 69 -3.47 -22.09 -9.69
C HIS A 69 -4.47 -21.72 -10.79
N GLY A 70 -4.20 -20.69 -11.59
CA GLY A 70 -5.09 -20.22 -12.66
C GLY A 70 -5.28 -21.26 -13.78
N LEU A 71 -4.18 -21.55 -14.49
CA LEU A 71 -4.18 -22.44 -15.65
C LEU A 71 -4.38 -23.91 -15.25
N GLU A 72 -5.21 -24.62 -16.00
CA GLU A 72 -5.47 -26.05 -15.85
C GLU A 72 -4.41 -26.88 -16.60
N MET A 73 -4.37 -28.20 -16.33
CA MET A 73 -3.51 -29.12 -17.09
C MET A 73 -4.01 -29.27 -18.54
N PRO A 74 -3.13 -29.56 -19.52
CA PRO A 74 -3.51 -29.67 -20.93
C PRO A 74 -4.71 -30.59 -21.18
N ASP A 75 -4.78 -31.74 -20.52
CA ASP A 75 -5.90 -32.68 -20.67
C ASP A 75 -7.22 -32.13 -20.11
N VAL A 76 -7.17 -31.40 -18.98
CA VAL A 76 -8.34 -30.75 -18.39
C VAL A 76 -8.83 -29.62 -19.30
N ARG A 77 -7.90 -28.86 -19.90
CA ARG A 77 -8.23 -27.80 -20.87
C ARG A 77 -8.90 -28.38 -22.11
N ARG A 78 -8.35 -29.47 -22.68
CA ARG A 78 -8.94 -30.19 -23.80
C ARG A 78 -10.35 -30.69 -23.47
N GLY A 79 -10.54 -31.25 -22.28
CA GLY A 79 -11.85 -31.70 -21.78
C GLY A 79 -12.88 -30.57 -21.63
N ALA A 80 -12.42 -29.35 -21.37
CA ALA A 80 -13.24 -28.15 -21.29
C ALA A 80 -13.39 -27.41 -22.64
N GLY A 81 -12.86 -27.97 -23.74
CA GLY A 81 -12.91 -27.35 -25.08
C GLY A 81 -11.98 -26.14 -25.27
N LYS A 82 -11.00 -25.95 -24.38
CA LYS A 82 -9.99 -24.89 -24.47
C LYS A 82 -8.74 -25.36 -25.22
N ASP A 83 -7.94 -24.40 -25.70
CA ASP A 83 -6.60 -24.67 -26.23
C ASP A 83 -5.71 -25.30 -25.14
N GLU A 84 -4.97 -26.35 -25.48
CA GLU A 84 -4.07 -27.06 -24.56
C GLU A 84 -2.98 -26.14 -23.99
N THR A 85 -2.56 -25.14 -24.78
CA THR A 85 -1.67 -24.06 -24.37
C THR A 85 -2.47 -22.92 -23.75
N GLY A 86 -2.34 -22.73 -22.44
CA GLY A 86 -2.88 -21.56 -21.75
C GLY A 86 -2.15 -20.27 -22.14
N THR A 87 -2.84 -19.14 -22.09
CA THR A 87 -2.27 -17.83 -22.40
C THR A 87 -2.25 -16.96 -21.15
N ILE A 88 -1.08 -16.41 -20.83
CA ILE A 88 -0.93 -15.33 -19.85
C ILE A 88 -0.60 -14.06 -20.61
N THR A 89 -1.36 -13.00 -20.38
CA THR A 89 -1.14 -11.68 -20.97
C THR A 89 -0.65 -10.70 -19.90
N LEU A 90 0.48 -10.06 -20.18
CA LEU A 90 0.97 -8.90 -19.44
C LEU A 90 0.70 -7.66 -20.30
N ALA A 91 -0.12 -6.74 -19.82
CA ALA A 91 -0.40 -5.50 -20.53
C ALA A 91 -0.08 -4.28 -19.68
N ALA A 92 0.35 -3.20 -20.33
CA ALA A 92 0.51 -1.89 -19.70
C ALA A 92 -0.10 -0.82 -20.59
N SER A 93 -0.75 0.18 -19.98
CA SER A 93 -1.34 1.32 -20.69
C SER A 93 -1.46 2.55 -19.80
N HIS A 94 -1.61 3.73 -20.41
CA HIS A 94 -1.96 4.97 -19.71
C HIS A 94 -3.47 5.16 -19.75
N GLN A 95 -4.12 5.30 -18.59
CA GLN A 95 -5.55 5.59 -18.49
C GLN A 95 -5.82 6.59 -17.36
N GLY A 96 -6.45 7.73 -17.70
CA GLY A 96 -6.98 8.67 -16.70
C GLY A 96 -5.97 9.21 -15.68
N GLY A 97 -4.72 9.45 -16.09
CA GLY A 97 -3.66 9.89 -15.16
C GLY A 97 -3.04 8.77 -14.33
N HIS A 98 -3.34 7.51 -14.65
CA HIS A 98 -2.74 6.32 -14.04
C HIS A 98 -2.04 5.46 -15.09
N ILE A 99 -1.01 4.75 -14.65
CA ILE A 99 -0.44 3.61 -15.36
C ILE A 99 -1.26 2.39 -14.93
N VAL A 100 -1.94 1.76 -15.88
CA VAL A 100 -2.68 0.52 -15.65
C VAL A 100 -1.83 -0.64 -16.14
N ILE A 101 -1.41 -1.49 -15.21
CA ILE A 101 -0.73 -2.75 -15.50
C ILE A 101 -1.72 -3.88 -15.26
N GLU A 102 -1.82 -4.79 -16.22
CA GLU A 102 -2.72 -5.93 -16.20
C GLU A 102 -1.93 -7.23 -16.28
N VAL A 103 -2.33 -8.19 -15.44
CA VAL A 103 -1.96 -9.60 -15.55
C VAL A 103 -3.24 -10.40 -15.76
N SER A 104 -3.43 -10.99 -16.94
CA SER A 104 -4.59 -11.84 -17.25
C SER A 104 -4.19 -13.24 -17.69
N ASP A 105 -5.03 -14.21 -17.36
CA ASP A 105 -4.94 -15.60 -17.81
C ASP A 105 -6.28 -16.11 -18.33
N ASP A 106 -6.26 -17.10 -19.20
CA ASP A 106 -7.43 -17.81 -19.74
C ASP A 106 -7.71 -19.13 -19.00
N GLY A 107 -7.36 -19.16 -17.71
CA GLY A 107 -7.46 -20.33 -16.84
C GLY A 107 -8.87 -20.62 -16.38
N ARG A 108 -8.97 -21.32 -15.24
CA ARG A 108 -10.26 -21.77 -14.70
C ARG A 108 -11.09 -20.66 -14.07
N GLY A 109 -10.51 -19.48 -13.84
CA GLY A 109 -11.13 -18.41 -13.06
C GLY A 109 -11.19 -18.72 -11.56
N LEU A 110 -11.79 -17.80 -10.80
CA LEU A 110 -11.96 -17.93 -9.36
C LEU A 110 -13.28 -18.63 -9.02
N ASP A 111 -13.23 -19.53 -8.04
CA ASP A 111 -14.41 -20.21 -7.51
C ASP A 111 -15.03 -19.39 -6.39
N ARG A 112 -16.12 -18.71 -6.72
CA ARG A 112 -16.90 -17.86 -5.80
C ARG A 112 -17.39 -18.64 -4.58
N ALA A 113 -17.89 -19.86 -4.78
CA ALA A 113 -18.44 -20.67 -3.69
C ALA A 113 -17.32 -21.14 -2.74
N LYS A 114 -16.18 -21.58 -3.29
CA LYS A 114 -15.02 -21.98 -2.47
C LYS A 114 -14.47 -20.82 -1.63
N ILE A 115 -14.40 -19.61 -2.20
CA ILE A 115 -13.93 -18.42 -1.48
C ILE A 115 -14.88 -18.04 -0.35
N LEU A 116 -16.19 -18.04 -0.58
CA LEU A 116 -17.18 -17.75 0.45
C LEU A 116 -17.19 -18.78 1.57
N ALA A 117 -17.11 -20.07 1.24
CA ALA A 117 -17.00 -21.14 2.23
C ALA A 117 -15.76 -20.94 3.11
N LYS A 118 -14.61 -20.62 2.51
CA LYS A 118 -13.36 -20.37 3.24
C LYS A 118 -13.43 -19.10 4.10
N ALA A 119 -14.12 -18.07 3.63
CA ALA A 119 -14.34 -16.85 4.41
C ALA A 119 -15.20 -17.13 5.64
N HIS A 120 -16.25 -17.94 5.49
CA HIS A 120 -17.12 -18.35 6.59
C HIS A 120 -16.38 -19.20 7.64
N GLU A 121 -15.59 -20.20 7.21
CA GLU A 121 -14.75 -21.02 8.11
C GLU A 121 -13.80 -20.17 8.97
N ARG A 122 -13.35 -19.03 8.44
CA ARG A 122 -12.41 -18.11 9.11
C ARG A 122 -13.10 -17.01 9.91
N GLY A 123 -14.44 -16.99 9.95
CA GLY A 123 -15.20 -15.95 10.64
C GLY A 123 -15.06 -14.57 10.02
N LEU A 124 -14.75 -14.46 8.72
CA LEU A 124 -14.73 -13.18 8.01
C LEU A 124 -16.16 -12.70 7.78
N ALA A 125 -16.43 -11.43 8.10
CA ALA A 125 -17.71 -10.81 7.83
C ALA A 125 -17.89 -10.63 6.32
N VAL A 126 -18.95 -11.23 5.77
CA VAL A 126 -19.33 -11.11 4.37
C VAL A 126 -20.79 -10.62 4.32
N PRO A 127 -21.13 -9.63 3.47
CA PRO A 127 -22.52 -9.21 3.27
C PRO A 127 -23.41 -10.38 2.83
N ASP A 128 -24.72 -10.31 3.10
CA ASP A 128 -25.67 -11.37 2.73
C ASP A 128 -25.73 -11.65 1.22
N ASN A 129 -25.53 -10.62 0.40
CA ASN A 129 -25.48 -10.75 -1.06
C ASN A 129 -24.27 -9.99 -1.62
N PRO A 130 -23.05 -10.55 -1.51
CA PRO A 130 -21.84 -9.86 -1.89
C PRO A 130 -21.69 -9.83 -3.40
N THR A 131 -21.25 -8.69 -3.94
CA THR A 131 -20.87 -8.58 -5.36
C THR A 131 -19.63 -9.43 -5.63
N ASP A 132 -19.40 -9.82 -6.88
CA ASP A 132 -18.21 -10.60 -7.24
C ASP A 132 -16.92 -9.89 -6.84
N SER A 133 -16.84 -8.57 -7.05
CA SER A 133 -15.69 -7.77 -6.59
C SER A 133 -15.45 -7.89 -5.09
N GLN A 134 -16.51 -7.85 -4.27
CA GLN A 134 -16.39 -8.02 -2.82
C GLN A 134 -15.92 -9.42 -2.45
N VAL A 135 -16.33 -10.45 -3.20
CA VAL A 135 -15.86 -11.82 -2.98
C VAL A 135 -14.38 -11.96 -3.35
N TRP A 136 -13.96 -11.42 -4.50
CA TRP A 136 -12.56 -11.46 -4.92
C TRP A 136 -11.65 -10.68 -3.97
N ASP A 137 -12.14 -9.60 -3.37
CA ASP A 137 -11.42 -8.81 -2.38
C ASP A 137 -11.02 -9.60 -1.13
N LEU A 138 -11.76 -10.66 -0.79
CA LEU A 138 -11.45 -11.55 0.34
C LEU A 138 -10.10 -12.26 0.15
N ILE A 139 -9.66 -12.48 -1.09
CA ILE A 139 -8.39 -13.14 -1.41
C ILE A 139 -7.19 -12.35 -0.87
N PHE A 140 -7.35 -11.03 -0.70
CA PHE A 140 -6.31 -10.16 -0.16
C PHE A 140 -6.27 -10.12 1.38
N GLN A 141 -7.16 -10.85 2.06
CA GLN A 141 -7.12 -10.92 3.53
C GLN A 141 -5.85 -11.66 3.99
N PRO A 142 -5.21 -11.23 5.10
CA PRO A 142 -4.00 -11.86 5.60
C PRO A 142 -4.14 -13.37 5.77
N GLY A 143 -3.21 -14.11 5.17
CA GLY A 143 -3.19 -15.57 5.21
C GLY A 143 -4.35 -16.27 4.49
N PHE A 144 -5.17 -15.54 3.72
CA PHE A 144 -6.26 -16.14 2.93
C PHE A 144 -5.66 -16.95 1.78
N SER A 145 -6.04 -18.23 1.72
CA SER A 145 -5.66 -19.14 0.65
C SER A 145 -6.75 -20.18 0.48
N THR A 146 -7.06 -20.51 -0.77
CA THR A 146 -7.99 -21.57 -1.16
C THR A 146 -7.31 -22.92 -1.38
N ALA A 147 -5.99 -23.01 -1.14
CA ALA A 147 -5.24 -24.25 -1.24
C ALA A 147 -5.52 -25.14 -0.01
N ASP A 148 -5.84 -26.41 -0.27
CA ASP A 148 -6.14 -27.40 0.78
C ASP A 148 -4.88 -27.94 1.48
N ALA A 149 -3.70 -27.67 0.92
CA ALA A 149 -2.39 -27.99 1.51
C ALA A 149 -1.39 -26.84 1.33
N VAL A 150 -0.51 -26.65 2.32
CA VAL A 150 0.63 -25.72 2.22
C VAL A 150 1.67 -26.35 1.29
N THR A 151 1.86 -25.79 0.09
CA THR A 151 2.94 -26.23 -0.80
C THR A 151 4.27 -25.58 -0.38
N ASP A 152 5.38 -26.30 -0.56
CA ASP A 152 6.74 -25.80 -0.28
C ASP A 152 7.09 -24.49 -1.03
N LEU A 153 6.31 -24.13 -2.05
CA LEU A 153 6.47 -22.91 -2.83
C LEU A 153 5.85 -21.66 -2.15
N SER A 154 4.87 -21.84 -1.26
CA SER A 154 4.17 -20.77 -0.52
C SER A 154 4.82 -20.42 0.83
N GLY A 155 5.78 -21.22 1.29
CA GLY A 155 6.39 -21.16 2.63
C GLY A 155 7.29 -19.95 2.96
N ARG A 156 7.26 -18.87 2.17
CA ARG A 156 8.01 -17.62 2.45
C ARG A 156 7.12 -16.42 2.81
N GLY A 157 5.84 -16.65 3.11
CA GLY A 157 4.95 -15.57 3.54
C GLY A 157 4.59 -14.58 2.44
N VAL A 158 4.49 -15.04 1.18
CA VAL A 158 4.07 -14.20 0.05
C VAL A 158 2.68 -14.66 -0.38
N GLY A 159 1.64 -14.05 0.19
CA GLY A 159 0.26 -14.21 -0.24
C GLY A 159 -0.20 -13.00 -1.07
N MET A 160 -1.45 -13.05 -1.54
CA MET A 160 -2.06 -11.92 -2.24
C MET A 160 -2.15 -10.67 -1.34
N ASP A 161 -2.24 -10.84 -0.01
CA ASP A 161 -2.17 -9.76 0.97
C ASP A 161 -0.84 -8.98 0.90
N VAL A 162 0.28 -9.66 0.60
CA VAL A 162 1.59 -9.01 0.38
C VAL A 162 1.59 -8.27 -0.95
N VAL A 163 0.99 -8.83 -2.00
CA VAL A 163 0.83 -8.14 -3.29
C VAL A 163 0.05 -6.84 -3.12
N ARG A 164 -1.10 -6.86 -2.43
CA ARG A 164 -1.90 -5.65 -2.15
C ARG A 164 -1.11 -4.63 -1.35
N ARG A 165 -0.45 -5.02 -0.26
CA ARG A 165 0.38 -4.11 0.55
C ARG A 165 1.52 -3.48 -0.25
N ASN A 166 2.20 -4.26 -1.09
CA ASN A 166 3.28 -3.76 -1.93
C ASN A 166 2.75 -2.74 -2.94
N ILE A 167 1.60 -2.99 -3.57
CA ILE A 167 0.98 -2.06 -4.51
C ILE A 167 0.50 -0.78 -3.80
N GLN A 168 -0.11 -0.89 -2.62
CA GLN A 168 -0.51 0.26 -1.80
C GLN A 168 0.68 1.11 -1.36
N ALA A 169 1.82 0.48 -1.03
CA ALA A 169 3.06 1.19 -0.72
C ALA A 169 3.63 1.98 -1.90
N LEU A 170 3.19 1.69 -3.13
CA LEU A 170 3.50 2.46 -4.34
C LEU A 170 2.48 3.58 -4.60
N GLY A 171 1.51 3.79 -3.71
CA GLY A 171 0.39 4.71 -3.91
C GLY A 171 -0.62 4.22 -4.94
N GLY A 172 -0.62 2.92 -5.24
CA GLY A 172 -1.51 2.30 -6.21
C GLY A 172 -2.63 1.49 -5.59
N GLU A 173 -3.49 0.98 -6.46
CA GLU A 173 -4.58 0.07 -6.13
C GLU A 173 -4.52 -1.20 -6.97
N VAL A 174 -5.10 -2.28 -6.44
CA VAL A 174 -5.20 -3.57 -7.12
C VAL A 174 -6.63 -4.08 -7.09
N GLN A 175 -7.12 -4.55 -8.23
CA GLN A 175 -8.46 -5.09 -8.42
C GLN A 175 -8.39 -6.42 -9.16
N ILE A 176 -9.29 -7.33 -8.85
CA ILE A 176 -9.42 -8.61 -9.55
C ILE A 176 -10.79 -8.68 -10.23
N GLU A 177 -10.78 -9.08 -11.49
CA GLU A 177 -11.94 -9.47 -12.28
C GLU A 177 -11.76 -10.94 -12.65
N SER A 178 -12.77 -11.77 -12.42
CA SER A 178 -12.66 -13.20 -12.74
C SER A 178 -14.01 -13.77 -13.10
N SER A 179 -14.00 -14.78 -13.97
CA SER A 179 -15.19 -15.53 -14.33
C SER A 179 -14.82 -17.00 -14.46
N LEU A 180 -15.62 -17.85 -13.81
CA LEU A 180 -15.40 -19.30 -13.80
C LEU A 180 -15.40 -19.85 -15.23
N GLY A 181 -14.38 -20.63 -15.56
CA GLY A 181 -14.18 -21.20 -16.90
C GLY A 181 -13.57 -20.24 -17.92
N THR A 182 -13.49 -18.94 -17.66
CA THR A 182 -12.95 -17.96 -18.63
C THR A 182 -11.55 -17.50 -18.26
N GLY A 183 -11.24 -17.38 -16.97
CA GLY A 183 -9.94 -16.96 -16.48
C GLY A 183 -10.01 -15.81 -15.47
N THR A 184 -8.87 -15.22 -15.19
CA THR A 184 -8.72 -14.15 -14.19
C THR A 184 -7.91 -13.00 -14.76
N ARG A 185 -8.30 -11.77 -14.39
CA ARG A 185 -7.64 -10.53 -14.75
C ARG A 185 -7.37 -9.73 -13.48
N THR A 186 -6.11 -9.46 -13.21
CA THR A 186 -5.68 -8.59 -12.11
C THR A 186 -5.26 -7.25 -12.70
N LEU A 187 -5.91 -6.17 -12.28
CA LEU A 187 -5.61 -4.80 -12.67
C LEU A 187 -4.87 -4.11 -11.54
N ILE A 188 -3.76 -3.46 -11.87
CA ILE A 188 -2.97 -2.63 -10.98
C ILE A 188 -3.00 -1.21 -11.52
N ARG A 189 -3.50 -0.24 -10.75
CA ARG A 189 -3.44 1.18 -11.12
C ARG A 189 -2.39 1.87 -10.27
N LEU A 190 -1.37 2.42 -10.94
CA LEU A 190 -0.29 3.18 -10.32
C LEU A 190 -0.40 4.66 -10.74
N PRO A 191 -0.09 5.62 -9.87
CA PRO A 191 -0.06 7.04 -10.23
C PRO A 191 1.03 7.33 -11.27
N LEU A 192 0.77 8.26 -12.21
CA LEU A 192 1.66 8.48 -13.36
C LEU A 192 3.03 9.08 -13.01
N THR A 193 3.24 9.75 -11.86
CA THR A 193 4.55 10.18 -11.31
C THR A 193 4.39 11.15 -10.12
N LEU A 194 5.48 11.32 -9.34
CA LEU A 194 5.65 12.11 -8.10
C LEU A 194 4.58 11.82 -7.04
N ALA A 195 4.99 11.20 -5.92
CA ALA A 195 4.13 11.09 -4.75
C ALA A 195 3.93 12.49 -4.17
N ILE A 196 2.94 13.21 -4.70
CA ILE A 196 2.48 14.48 -4.15
C ILE A 196 1.60 14.11 -2.96
N LEU A 197 1.93 14.68 -1.81
CA LEU A 197 1.21 14.51 -0.57
C LEU A 197 0.63 15.87 -0.17
N ASP A 198 -0.68 15.92 0.08
CA ASP A 198 -1.28 17.06 0.78
C ASP A 198 -0.82 17.02 2.25
N GLY A 199 -0.02 18.01 2.64
CA GLY A 199 0.62 18.07 3.94
C GLY A 199 0.24 19.32 4.73
N MET A 200 0.00 19.13 6.02
CA MET A 200 -0.05 20.23 6.98
C MET A 200 1.35 20.45 7.56
N THR A 201 1.88 21.65 7.34
CA THR A 201 3.19 22.07 7.81
C THR A 201 3.08 22.57 9.24
N VAL A 202 3.84 21.98 10.14
CA VAL A 202 3.85 22.32 11.57
C VAL A 202 5.27 22.63 12.03
N ALA A 203 5.39 23.57 12.97
CA ALA A 203 6.65 23.86 13.63
C ALA A 203 6.73 23.11 14.96
N VAL A 204 7.91 22.58 15.29
CA VAL A 204 8.19 21.87 16.54
C VAL A 204 9.63 22.17 16.97
N ALA A 205 9.79 22.90 18.07
CA ALA A 205 11.08 23.34 18.62
C ALA A 205 12.02 23.98 17.58
N GLY A 206 11.46 24.77 16.67
CA GLY A 206 12.19 25.43 15.57
C GLY A 206 12.42 24.57 14.32
N GLU A 207 12.07 23.29 14.37
CA GLU A 207 12.08 22.37 13.22
C GLU A 207 10.74 22.37 12.49
N THR A 208 10.78 22.09 11.18
CA THR A 208 9.58 22.00 10.35
C THR A 208 9.26 20.55 10.00
N LEU A 209 8.05 20.12 10.33
CA LEU A 209 7.53 18.79 10.01
C LEU A 209 6.30 18.89 9.11
N ILE A 210 6.05 17.82 8.35
CA ILE A 210 4.85 17.66 7.54
C ILE A 210 3.98 16.54 8.13
N LEU A 211 2.76 16.88 8.52
CA LEU A 211 1.71 15.93 8.88
C LEU A 211 0.87 15.62 7.63
N PRO A 212 0.72 14.36 7.21
CA PRO A 212 -0.16 14.04 6.09
C PRO A 212 -1.60 14.43 6.42
N LEU A 213 -2.22 15.25 5.58
CA LEU A 213 -3.55 15.81 5.86
C LEU A 213 -4.62 14.72 5.93
N ALA A 214 -4.43 13.60 5.23
CA ALA A 214 -5.31 12.43 5.26
C ALA A 214 -5.49 11.81 6.66
N TYR A 215 -4.53 12.04 7.58
CA TYR A 215 -4.62 11.57 8.96
C TYR A 215 -5.08 12.66 9.95
N VAL A 216 -5.18 13.92 9.51
CA VAL A 216 -5.53 15.05 10.37
C VAL A 216 -7.04 15.16 10.48
N LEU A 217 -7.57 15.11 11.71
CA LEU A 217 -9.00 15.31 11.98
C LEU A 217 -9.31 16.78 12.25
N GLU A 218 -8.62 17.37 13.22
CA GLU A 218 -8.78 18.77 13.61
C GLU A 218 -7.53 19.27 14.34
N ALA A 219 -7.34 20.58 14.36
CA ALA A 219 -6.34 21.22 15.22
C ALA A 219 -7.04 22.15 16.20
N LEU A 220 -6.60 22.11 17.45
CA LEU A 220 -7.24 22.84 18.54
C LEU A 220 -6.20 23.31 19.54
N GLN A 221 -6.55 24.39 20.23
CA GLN A 221 -5.76 24.93 21.33
C GLN A 221 -6.44 24.48 22.64
N PRO A 222 -5.84 23.55 23.39
CA PRO A 222 -6.46 22.99 24.58
C PRO A 222 -6.38 23.99 25.72
N GLN A 223 -7.44 24.04 26.54
CA GLN A 223 -7.37 24.72 27.83
C GLN A 223 -6.69 23.82 28.86
N ALA A 224 -6.14 24.41 29.92
CA ALA A 224 -5.47 23.65 30.99
C ALA A 224 -6.38 22.59 31.63
N GLU A 225 -7.70 22.82 31.64
CA GLU A 225 -8.70 21.88 32.18
C GLU A 225 -8.99 20.67 31.28
N ASP A 226 -8.68 20.76 29.98
CA ASP A 226 -8.87 19.68 29.02
C ASP A 226 -7.72 18.67 29.06
N ILE A 227 -6.58 19.06 29.64
CA ILE A 227 -5.40 18.21 29.79
C ILE A 227 -5.43 17.58 31.19
N ARG A 228 -5.34 16.26 31.23
CA ARG A 228 -5.18 15.51 32.48
C ARG A 228 -3.91 14.67 32.45
N SER A 229 -3.21 14.61 33.57
CA SER A 229 -2.11 13.66 33.77
C SER A 229 -2.64 12.40 34.44
N MET A 230 -2.40 11.25 33.85
CA MET A 230 -2.71 9.95 34.45
C MET A 230 -1.44 9.34 35.05
N ALA A 231 -1.55 8.75 36.24
CA ALA A 231 -0.42 8.16 36.93
C ALA A 231 0.14 6.97 36.12
N GLY A 232 1.36 7.11 35.57
CA GLY A 232 2.03 6.08 34.79
C GLY A 232 1.68 6.02 33.30
N GLU A 233 0.61 6.70 32.85
CA GLU A 233 0.09 6.60 31.47
C GLU A 233 0.25 7.89 30.64
N GLY A 234 0.91 8.90 31.19
CA GLY A 234 1.21 10.16 30.48
C GLY A 234 0.08 11.20 30.53
N ARG A 235 0.10 12.15 29.58
CA ARG A 235 -0.91 13.21 29.45
C ARG A 235 -2.00 12.79 28.47
N VAL A 236 -3.24 13.08 28.80
CA VAL A 236 -4.41 12.87 27.93
C VAL A 236 -5.17 14.17 27.72
N LEU A 237 -5.73 14.33 26.52
CA LEU A 237 -6.57 15.44 26.11
C LEU A 237 -8.02 14.98 26.02
N ARG A 238 -8.94 15.70 26.66
CA ARG A 238 -10.38 15.46 26.51
C ARG A 238 -10.94 16.22 25.31
N VAL A 239 -11.39 15.50 24.29
CA VAL A 239 -12.03 16.08 23.09
C VAL A 239 -13.43 15.48 22.93
N ARG A 240 -14.47 16.32 23.03
CA ARG A 240 -15.89 15.93 22.83
C ARG A 240 -16.32 14.70 23.66
N GLY A 241 -15.75 14.53 24.85
CA GLY A 241 -16.04 13.42 25.77
C GLY A 241 -15.15 12.18 25.61
N GLU A 242 -14.26 12.16 24.62
CA GLU A 242 -13.24 11.11 24.43
C GLU A 242 -11.90 11.56 25.04
N TYR A 243 -11.13 10.63 25.62
CA TYR A 243 -9.78 10.90 26.12
C TYR A 243 -8.73 10.39 25.12
N LEU A 244 -7.92 11.31 24.59
CA LEU A 244 -6.88 11.03 23.60
C LEU A 244 -5.50 11.14 24.24
N PRO A 245 -4.58 10.19 24.03
CA PRO A 245 -3.21 10.34 24.50
C PRO A 245 -2.51 11.51 23.78
N ILE A 246 -1.81 12.35 24.54
CA ILE A 246 -1.00 13.45 24.02
C ILE A 246 0.42 12.95 23.79
N LEU A 247 0.92 13.08 22.57
CA LEU A 247 2.31 12.84 22.21
C LEU A 247 2.98 14.16 21.84
N SER A 248 4.03 14.53 22.56
CA SER A 248 4.87 15.66 22.18
C SER A 248 5.82 15.26 21.06
N LEU A 249 5.68 15.90 19.88
CA LEU A 249 6.60 15.65 18.77
C LEU A 249 8.03 16.09 19.11
N SER A 250 8.19 17.14 19.93
CA SER A 250 9.50 17.62 20.34
C SER A 250 10.24 16.58 21.20
N GLU A 251 9.54 16.01 22.18
CA GLU A 251 10.08 14.96 23.04
C GLU A 251 10.34 13.67 22.23
N TYR A 252 9.41 13.29 21.36
CA TYR A 252 9.51 12.07 20.57
C TYR A 252 10.72 12.07 19.63
N TYR A 253 10.98 13.18 18.93
CA TYR A 253 12.13 13.31 18.02
C TYR A 253 13.40 13.84 18.70
N GLY A 254 13.33 14.25 19.96
CA GLY A 254 14.47 14.76 20.71
C GLY A 254 14.94 16.16 20.28
N TYR A 255 14.04 17.02 19.78
CA TYR A 255 14.35 18.39 19.35
C TYR A 255 14.58 19.37 20.52
N GLY A 256 14.43 18.91 21.75
CA GLY A 256 14.66 19.70 22.96
C GLY A 256 13.38 20.30 23.51
N ASN A 257 13.53 21.29 24.40
CA ASN A 257 12.40 21.92 25.08
C ASN A 257 11.82 23.07 24.27
N ARG A 258 10.50 23.18 24.32
CA ARG A 258 9.73 24.30 23.79
C ARG A 258 10.17 25.62 24.40
N ALA A 259 10.02 26.72 23.64
CA ALA A 259 10.23 28.05 24.17
C ALA A 259 9.27 28.34 25.35
N PRO A 260 9.73 28.92 26.47
CA PRO A 260 8.88 29.26 27.61
C PRO A 260 7.72 30.18 27.21
N GLY A 261 6.49 29.84 27.62
CA GLY A 261 5.30 30.68 27.41
C GLY A 261 4.53 30.44 26.11
N SER A 262 4.91 29.44 25.29
CA SER A 262 4.13 29.04 24.12
C SER A 262 2.85 28.30 24.53
N GLU A 263 1.70 28.75 24.04
CA GLU A 263 0.41 28.07 24.27
C GLU A 263 0.40 26.74 23.51
N SER A 264 0.11 25.60 24.17
CA SER A 264 0.11 24.27 23.53
C SER A 264 -0.88 24.24 22.37
N LEU A 265 -0.44 23.78 21.20
CA LEU A 265 -1.33 23.54 20.07
C LEU A 265 -1.31 22.04 19.80
N VAL A 266 -2.50 21.45 19.63
CA VAL A 266 -2.62 20.01 19.43
C VAL A 266 -3.31 19.73 18.11
N VAL A 267 -2.71 18.83 17.35
CA VAL A 267 -3.29 18.28 16.12
C VAL A 267 -3.82 16.89 16.43
N VAL A 268 -5.13 16.73 16.36
CA VAL A 268 -5.76 15.42 16.49
C VAL A 268 -5.60 14.67 15.18
N VAL A 269 -4.99 13.50 15.25
CA VAL A 269 -4.76 12.62 14.11
C VAL A 269 -5.32 11.23 14.36
N GLU A 270 -5.72 10.55 13.29
CA GLU A 270 -6.19 9.16 13.34
C GLU A 270 -5.34 8.29 12.43
N GLY A 271 -4.85 7.17 12.94
CA GLY A 271 -4.11 6.18 12.16
C GLY A 271 -4.38 4.78 12.70
N ASP A 272 -4.47 3.77 11.83
CA ASP A 272 -4.82 2.39 12.19
C ASP A 272 -6.09 2.28 13.07
N GLY A 273 -7.06 3.20 12.88
CA GLY A 273 -8.32 3.25 13.64
C GLY A 273 -8.20 3.75 15.08
N GLN A 274 -7.05 4.33 15.47
CA GLN A 274 -6.85 4.93 16.79
C GLN A 274 -6.51 6.41 16.64
N LYS A 275 -7.04 7.23 17.56
CA LYS A 275 -6.80 8.68 17.60
C LYS A 275 -5.75 9.04 18.64
N ILE A 276 -4.87 9.96 18.29
CA ILE A 276 -3.89 10.55 19.19
C ILE A 276 -3.84 12.06 18.99
N ALA A 277 -3.37 12.80 19.99
CA ALA A 277 -3.20 14.25 19.92
C ALA A 277 -1.70 14.57 19.86
N LEU A 278 -1.25 15.16 18.75
CA LEU A 278 0.14 15.56 18.55
C LEU A 278 0.34 16.99 19.03
N GLU A 279 1.17 17.18 20.06
CA GLU A 279 1.53 18.51 20.56
C GLU A 279 2.62 19.12 19.65
N VAL A 280 2.33 20.31 19.14
CA VAL A 280 3.16 21.09 18.21
C VAL A 280 3.26 22.55 18.66
N ASP A 281 4.19 23.29 18.07
CA ASP A 281 4.37 24.71 18.40
C ASP A 281 3.41 25.60 17.63
N GLU A 282 3.31 25.38 16.33
CA GLU A 282 2.58 26.25 15.40
C GLU A 282 2.08 25.46 14.18
N LEU A 283 0.94 25.88 13.63
CA LEU A 283 0.51 25.48 12.29
C LEU A 283 0.96 26.52 11.29
N VAL A 284 1.93 26.17 10.45
CA VAL A 284 2.47 27.07 9.42
C VAL A 284 1.50 27.19 8.25
N GLY A 285 0.84 26.08 7.86
CA GLY A 285 -0.15 26.09 6.79
C GLY A 285 -0.30 24.74 6.07
N GLN A 286 -1.05 24.73 4.98
CA GLN A 286 -1.26 23.55 4.14
C GLN A 286 -0.57 23.75 2.78
N GLN A 287 0.12 22.72 2.30
CA GLN A 287 0.74 22.74 0.98
C GLN A 287 0.91 21.33 0.42
N GLN A 288 0.93 21.24 -0.91
CA GLN A 288 1.29 20.03 -1.63
C GLN A 288 2.80 19.87 -1.64
N VAL A 289 3.28 18.72 -1.16
CA VAL A 289 4.71 18.43 -1.06
C VAL A 289 5.08 17.19 -1.85
N VAL A 290 6.29 17.19 -2.41
CA VAL A 290 6.83 16.04 -3.13
C VAL A 290 7.56 15.13 -2.15
N VAL A 291 7.05 13.92 -1.98
CA VAL A 291 7.65 12.93 -1.09
C VAL A 291 8.93 12.35 -1.71
N LYS A 292 10.03 12.49 -0.98
CA LYS A 292 11.31 11.82 -1.23
C LYS A 292 11.49 10.70 -0.21
N ASN A 293 11.68 9.48 -0.72
CA ASN A 293 11.95 8.33 0.13
C ASN A 293 13.39 8.42 0.68
N ILE A 294 13.54 8.35 2.01
CA ILE A 294 14.82 8.42 2.74
C ILE A 294 15.52 7.04 2.78
N GLU A 295 14.78 5.94 2.59
CA GLU A 295 15.22 4.55 2.74
C GLU A 295 16.28 4.12 1.72
N ASN A 296 16.32 4.76 0.55
CA ASN A 296 17.31 4.41 -0.47
C ASN A 296 18.75 4.81 -0.07
N ASN A 297 18.92 5.66 0.94
CA ASN A 297 20.24 6.17 1.37
C ASN A 297 20.50 6.06 2.88
N TYR A 298 19.49 5.79 3.72
CA TYR A 298 19.60 5.79 5.19
C TYR A 298 18.74 4.71 5.85
N ARG A 299 19.08 4.37 7.10
CA ARG A 299 18.29 3.44 7.93
C ARG A 299 16.90 4.01 8.21
N ARG A 300 15.91 3.12 8.38
CA ARG A 300 14.53 3.50 8.77
C ARG A 300 14.56 4.26 10.10
N ILE A 301 14.01 5.47 10.10
CA ILE A 301 13.87 6.32 11.29
C ILE A 301 12.45 6.13 11.83
N GLY A 302 12.32 5.74 13.10
CA GLY A 302 11.02 5.56 13.74
C GLY A 302 10.21 6.85 13.72
N GLY A 303 8.95 6.78 13.32
CA GLY A 303 8.06 7.93 13.23
C GLY A 303 8.25 8.81 11.99
N VAL A 304 9.05 8.43 11.00
CA VAL A 304 9.23 9.20 9.75
C VAL A 304 8.88 8.33 8.54
N SER A 305 8.01 8.83 7.66
CA SER A 305 7.58 8.13 6.43
C SER A 305 8.32 8.62 5.18
N GLY A 306 8.93 9.80 5.23
CA GLY A 306 9.71 10.37 4.13
C GLY A 306 10.23 11.77 4.46
N ALA A 307 10.75 12.45 3.44
CA ALA A 307 11.13 13.85 3.52
C ALA A 307 10.63 14.62 2.30
N THR A 308 10.55 15.93 2.40
CA THR A 308 10.31 16.84 1.28
C THR A 308 11.31 17.99 1.33
N ILE A 309 11.44 18.71 0.21
CA ILE A 309 12.14 19.98 0.15
C ILE A 309 11.06 21.07 0.03
N LEU A 310 11.07 22.01 0.97
CA LEU A 310 10.16 23.16 1.01
C LEU A 310 10.57 24.20 -0.03
N GLY A 311 9.69 25.17 -0.30
CA GLY A 311 9.94 26.24 -1.28
C GLY A 311 11.16 27.13 -0.95
N ASP A 312 11.58 27.16 0.32
CA ASP A 312 12.77 27.87 0.79
C ASP A 312 14.06 27.01 0.72
N GLY A 313 13.97 25.78 0.20
CA GLY A 313 15.06 24.84 0.07
C GLY A 313 15.38 24.02 1.33
N ARG A 314 14.70 24.27 2.46
CA ARG A 314 14.87 23.45 3.67
C ARG A 314 14.25 22.07 3.48
N VAL A 315 14.85 21.08 4.15
CA VAL A 315 14.31 19.72 4.19
C VAL A 315 13.35 19.62 5.37
N ALA A 316 12.15 19.10 5.14
CA ALA A 316 11.18 18.80 6.18
C ALA A 316 10.87 17.30 6.18
N LEU A 317 10.74 16.72 7.38
CA LEU A 317 10.39 15.31 7.54
C LEU A 317 8.88 15.13 7.51
N ILE A 318 8.42 14.05 6.89
CA ILE A 318 7.02 13.66 6.86
C ILE A 318 6.79 12.64 7.97
N VAL A 319 5.83 12.94 8.84
CA VAL A 319 5.54 12.13 10.03
C VAL A 319 4.82 10.83 9.64
N ASP A 320 5.29 9.69 10.16
CA ASP A 320 4.62 8.39 10.06
C ASP A 320 3.57 8.25 11.18
N ILE A 321 2.36 8.75 10.93
CA ILE A 321 1.27 8.75 11.92
C ILE A 321 0.93 7.33 12.37
N GLY A 322 0.82 6.36 11.45
CA GLY A 322 0.57 4.97 11.80
C GLY A 322 1.71 4.38 12.64
N GLY A 323 2.97 4.75 12.35
CA GLY A 323 4.13 4.40 13.17
C GLY A 323 4.06 4.94 14.59
N LEU A 324 3.65 6.21 14.75
CA LEU A 324 3.47 6.85 16.06
C LEU A 324 2.34 6.21 16.86
N VAL A 325 1.20 5.91 16.23
CA VAL A 325 0.08 5.23 16.90
C VAL A 325 0.50 3.85 17.41
N ARG A 326 1.25 3.09 16.63
CA ARG A 326 1.72 1.75 17.03
C ARG A 326 2.73 1.78 18.17
N SER A 327 3.59 2.81 18.25
CA SER A 327 4.56 2.94 19.34
C SER A 327 3.92 3.31 20.67
N LEU A 328 2.75 3.96 20.64
CA LEU A 328 1.99 4.39 21.81
C LEU A 328 1.14 3.31 22.47
N ARG A 329 1.14 2.05 22.01
CA ARG A 329 0.35 0.96 22.63
C ARG A 329 0.79 0.70 24.08
N MET A 330 0.11 1.37 25.01
CA MET A 330 0.01 1.06 26.43
C MET A 330 -0.60 -0.34 26.62
N PRO A 331 -0.23 -1.07 27.69
CA PRO A 331 -0.87 -2.36 28.04
C PRO A 331 -2.37 -2.16 28.19
N GLN A 332 -3.18 -3.04 27.60
CA GLN A 332 -4.63 -3.03 27.85
C GLN A 332 -4.88 -3.11 29.36
N ALA A 333 -5.69 -2.19 29.87
CA ALA A 333 -6.27 -2.31 31.20
C ALA A 333 -6.96 -3.68 31.31
N ALA A 334 -6.54 -4.46 32.32
CA ALA A 334 -7.16 -5.73 32.69
C ALA A 334 -8.52 -5.50 33.35
#